data_AF-A0A6J1JKG0-F1
#
_entry.id   AF-A0A6J1JKG0-F1
#
_cell.length_a   1.000
_cell.length_b   1.000
_cell.length_c   1.000
_cell.angle_alpha   90.00
_cell.angle_beta   90.00
_cell.angle_gamma   90.00
#
_symmetry.space_group_name_H-M   'P 1'
#
loop_
_entity.id
_entity.type
_entity.pdbx_description
1 polymer ?
#
loop_
_entity_poly.entity_id
_entity_poly.type
_entity_poly.pdbx_seq_one_letter_code
_entity_poly.pdbx_strand_id
1 'polypeptide(L)'
;MAEKHMVLLFVAAAVLAGQADGTDICEKSEYASLCRSSVKGATEPAAGLQAAIEHLMSETKQAKESSMKLGVMKCLDVCKQNYDDAVTDLEKSLQYLTINDKPSLKISLSAALTDYVTCDDAVMESGDSKKVGDLMSIDVVLRHMAANCLHLASLLK
;
A
#
# COMPACT_ATOMS: atom_id res chain seq x y z
N MET A 1 38.12 -51.72 10.72
CA MET A 1 37.41 -50.80 9.81
C MET A 1 36.04 -50.58 10.40
N ALA A 2 35.81 -49.41 11.00
CA ALA A 2 34.57 -49.08 11.69
C ALA A 2 33.75 -48.16 10.77
N GLU A 3 32.64 -48.67 10.23
CA GLU A 3 31.66 -47.82 9.56
C GLU A 3 30.52 -47.49 10.52
N LYS A 4 30.29 -46.19 10.64
CA LYS A 4 29.51 -45.52 11.67
C LYS A 4 28.08 -45.35 11.13
N HIS A 5 27.11 -45.97 11.77
CA HIS A 5 25.69 -45.78 11.48
C HIS A 5 25.31 -44.30 11.68
N MET A 6 25.00 -43.60 10.59
CA MET A 6 24.46 -42.24 10.60
C MET A 6 22.93 -42.33 10.50
N VAL A 7 22.25 -42.28 11.64
CA VAL A 7 20.78 -42.18 11.70
C VAL A 7 20.41 -40.71 11.52
N LEU A 8 19.82 -40.37 10.37
CA LEU A 8 19.24 -39.06 10.09
C LEU A 8 17.87 -38.96 10.78
N LEU A 9 17.81 -38.24 11.89
CA LEU A 9 16.56 -37.80 12.52
C LEU A 9 15.95 -36.67 11.70
N PHE A 10 14.93 -36.97 10.90
CA PHE A 10 14.06 -35.96 10.32
C PHE A 10 13.08 -35.48 11.40
N VAL A 11 13.41 -34.36 12.05
CA VAL A 11 12.47 -33.63 12.90
C VAL A 11 11.49 -32.93 11.96
N ALA A 12 10.28 -33.47 11.82
CA ALA A 12 9.19 -32.78 11.15
C ALA A 12 8.78 -31.58 12.00
N ALA A 13 9.20 -30.38 11.59
CA ALA A 13 8.66 -29.14 12.12
C ALA A 13 7.22 -29.01 11.63
N ALA A 14 6.26 -29.36 12.48
CA ALA A 14 4.86 -29.02 12.26
C ALA A 14 4.74 -27.49 12.31
N VAL A 15 4.60 -26.86 11.15
CA VAL A 15 4.20 -25.46 11.05
C VAL A 15 2.77 -25.39 11.59
N LEU A 16 2.62 -24.96 12.84
CA LEU A 16 1.34 -24.53 13.36
C LEU A 16 0.94 -23.27 12.58
N ALA A 17 0.21 -23.46 11.48
CA ALA A 17 -0.62 -22.42 10.92
C ALA A 17 -1.69 -22.11 11.97
N GLY A 18 -1.39 -21.17 12.86
CA GLY A 18 -2.40 -20.62 13.76
C GLY A 18 -3.51 -20.03 12.91
N GLN A 19 -4.68 -20.67 12.94
CA GLN A 19 -5.92 -19.99 12.59
C GLN A 19 -6.11 -18.94 13.69
N ALA A 20 -5.67 -17.72 13.42
CA ALA A 20 -5.96 -16.60 14.29
C ALA A 20 -7.47 -16.34 14.19
N ASP A 21 -8.21 -16.61 15.26
CA ASP A 21 -9.61 -16.16 15.47
C ASP A 21 -9.71 -14.63 15.60
N GLY A 22 -8.85 -13.88 14.89
CA GLY A 22 -8.82 -12.43 14.88
C GLY A 22 -9.84 -11.89 13.89
N THR A 23 -10.51 -10.80 14.27
CA THR A 23 -11.40 -10.07 13.38
C THR A 23 -10.65 -9.71 12.09
N ASP A 24 -11.24 -10.10 10.97
CA ASP A 24 -10.74 -9.75 9.66
C ASP A 24 -11.09 -8.30 9.30
N ILE A 25 -10.16 -7.40 9.57
CA ILE A 25 -10.30 -5.96 9.29
C ILE A 25 -10.33 -5.61 7.80
N CYS A 26 -10.15 -6.60 6.91
CA CYS A 26 -10.16 -6.42 5.45
C CYS A 26 -11.39 -7.04 4.77
N GLU A 27 -12.25 -7.75 5.50
CA GLU A 27 -13.38 -8.52 4.95
C GLU A 27 -14.30 -7.67 4.06
N LYS A 28 -14.56 -6.43 4.49
CA LYS A 28 -15.48 -5.50 3.81
C LYS A 28 -14.76 -4.49 2.92
N SER A 29 -13.46 -4.65 2.72
CA SER A 29 -12.73 -3.78 1.80
C SER A 29 -13.02 -4.18 0.36
N GLU A 30 -13.16 -3.18 -0.51
CA GLU A 30 -13.35 -3.41 -1.95
C GLU A 30 -12.20 -4.25 -2.55
N TYR A 31 -10.98 -4.05 -2.04
CA TYR A 31 -9.78 -4.77 -2.47
C TYR A 31 -9.24 -5.66 -1.34
N ALA A 32 -10.08 -6.56 -0.82
CA ALA A 32 -9.80 -7.37 0.37
C ALA A 32 -8.45 -8.13 0.33
N SER A 33 -8.11 -8.80 -0.78
CA SER A 33 -6.81 -9.51 -0.88
C SER A 33 -5.61 -8.57 -0.78
N LEU A 34 -5.69 -7.40 -1.42
CA LEU A 34 -4.65 -6.38 -1.35
C LEU A 34 -4.57 -5.76 0.06
N CYS A 35 -5.73 -5.54 0.70
CA CYS A 35 -5.79 -5.09 2.08
C CYS A 35 -5.04 -6.07 3.01
N ARG A 36 -5.32 -7.38 2.90
CA ARG A 36 -4.65 -8.41 3.71
C ARG A 36 -3.13 -8.40 3.54
N SER A 37 -2.63 -8.23 2.32
CA SER A 37 -1.19 -8.11 2.10
C SER A 37 -0.60 -6.85 2.73
N SER A 38 -1.35 -5.75 2.76
CA SER A 38 -0.87 -4.47 3.29
C SER A 38 -0.89 -4.38 4.82
N VAL A 39 -1.84 -5.05 5.49
CA VAL A 39 -1.95 -5.01 6.96
C VAL A 39 -0.99 -5.98 7.69
N LYS A 40 -0.21 -6.80 6.95
CA LYS A 40 0.82 -7.71 7.49
C LYS A 40 0.34 -8.60 8.65
N GLY A 41 -0.91 -9.05 8.59
CA GLY A 41 -1.52 -9.92 9.60
C GLY A 41 -2.05 -9.19 10.84
N ALA A 42 -2.06 -7.85 10.87
CA ALA A 42 -2.70 -7.09 11.92
C ALA A 42 -4.22 -7.32 11.94
N THR A 43 -4.78 -7.48 13.14
CA THR A 43 -6.22 -7.69 13.37
C THR A 43 -6.86 -6.52 14.12
N GLU A 44 -6.05 -5.56 14.60
CA GLU A 44 -6.51 -4.33 15.22
C GLU A 44 -6.51 -3.22 14.15
N PRO A 45 -7.63 -2.46 13.98
CA PRO A 45 -7.75 -1.47 12.93
C PRO A 45 -6.65 -0.39 12.87
N ALA A 46 -6.22 0.18 14.00
CA ALA A 46 -5.21 1.23 13.99
C ALA A 46 -3.83 0.69 13.57
N ALA A 47 -3.42 -0.47 14.11
CA ALA A 47 -2.19 -1.14 13.72
C ALA A 47 -2.22 -1.59 12.25
N GLY A 48 -3.35 -2.13 11.78
CA GLY A 48 -3.53 -2.49 10.39
C GLY A 48 -3.48 -1.29 9.45
N LEU A 49 -4.13 -0.19 9.82
CA LEU A 49 -4.08 1.06 9.07
C LEU A 49 -2.67 1.64 9.03
N GLN A 50 -1.94 1.67 10.16
CA GLN A 50 -0.56 2.15 10.19
C GLN A 50 0.31 1.35 9.21
N ALA A 51 0.26 0.02 9.29
CA ALA A 51 1.02 -0.85 8.39
C ALA A 51 0.65 -0.63 6.91
N ALA A 52 -0.64 -0.44 6.62
CA ALA A 52 -1.13 -0.17 5.27
C ALA A 52 -0.66 1.19 4.73
N ILE A 53 -0.67 2.26 5.56
CA ILE A 53 -0.18 3.58 5.17
C ILE A 53 1.33 3.54 4.91
N GLU A 54 2.10 2.89 5.77
CA GLU A 54 3.55 2.72 5.58
C GLU A 54 3.86 1.94 4.30
N HIS A 55 3.09 0.90 4.00
CA HIS A 55 3.23 0.13 2.76
C HIS A 55 2.91 1.00 1.54
N LEU A 56 1.78 1.72 1.55
CA LEU A 56 1.38 2.64 0.48
C LEU A 56 2.43 3.73 0.25
N MET A 57 3.01 4.30 1.31
CA MET A 57 4.07 5.29 1.20
C MET A 57 5.33 4.72 0.54
N SER A 58 5.70 3.47 0.85
CA SER A 58 6.81 2.78 0.20
C SER A 58 6.55 2.55 -1.30
N GLU A 59 5.36 2.08 -1.65
CA GLU A 59 4.98 1.85 -3.05
C GLU A 59 4.89 3.16 -3.85
N THR A 60 4.41 4.24 -3.22
CA THR A 60 4.36 5.58 -3.83
C THR A 60 5.76 6.09 -4.17
N LYS A 61 6.72 5.92 -3.24
CA LYS A 61 8.13 6.30 -3.47
C LYS A 61 8.73 5.50 -4.63
N GLN A 62 8.43 4.20 -4.73
CA GLN A 62 8.86 3.36 -5.85
C GLN A 62 8.20 3.75 -7.18
N ALA A 63 6.92 4.14 -7.18
CA ALA A 63 6.23 4.64 -8.36
C ALA A 63 6.86 5.94 -8.88
N LYS A 64 7.20 6.87 -7.96
CA LYS A 64 7.96 8.07 -8.28
C LYS A 64 9.28 7.74 -8.97
N GLU A 65 10.09 6.86 -8.38
CA GLU A 65 11.37 6.44 -8.98
C GLU A 65 11.18 5.78 -10.35
N SER A 66 10.14 4.97 -10.50
CA SER A 66 9.79 4.34 -11.78
C SER A 66 9.43 5.39 -12.84
N SER A 67 8.64 6.40 -12.48
CA SER A 67 8.28 7.50 -13.38
C SER A 67 9.51 8.27 -13.90
N MET A 68 10.55 8.42 -13.08
CA MET A 68 11.79 9.10 -13.46
C MET A 68 12.60 8.33 -14.50
N LYS A 69 12.41 7.00 -14.60
CA LYS A 69 13.12 6.13 -15.55
C LYS A 69 12.47 6.11 -16.93
N LEU A 70 11.23 6.61 -17.06
CA LEU A 70 10.45 6.58 -18.30
C LEU A 70 10.78 7.73 -19.28
N GLY A 71 11.67 8.64 -18.89
CA GLY A 71 12.14 9.75 -19.72
C GLY A 71 11.58 11.10 -19.30
N VAL A 72 11.67 12.08 -20.20
CA VAL A 72 11.28 13.48 -19.94
C VAL A 72 9.97 13.78 -20.68
N MET A 73 8.87 13.81 -19.93
CA MET A 73 7.53 14.07 -20.45
C MET A 73 6.79 14.93 -19.42
N LYS A 74 6.04 15.94 -19.87
CA LYS A 74 5.35 16.87 -18.95
C LYS A 74 4.37 16.16 -18.02
N CYS A 75 3.67 15.14 -18.51
CA CYS A 75 2.77 14.32 -17.69
C CYS A 75 3.53 13.58 -16.57
N LEU A 76 4.75 13.12 -16.83
CA LEU A 76 5.58 12.48 -15.81
C LEU A 76 6.06 13.47 -14.74
N ASP A 77 6.24 14.75 -15.09
CA ASP A 77 6.55 15.78 -14.08
C ASP A 77 5.35 16.06 -13.17
N VAL A 78 4.14 16.05 -13.71
CA VAL A 78 2.90 16.11 -12.91
C VAL A 78 2.78 14.89 -12.00
N CYS A 79 3.02 13.68 -12.52
CA CYS A 79 3.03 12.47 -11.70
C CYS A 79 4.05 12.54 -10.57
N LYS A 80 5.28 13.00 -10.82
CA LYS A 80 6.30 13.16 -9.76
C LYS A 80 5.85 14.10 -8.65
N GLN A 81 5.25 15.24 -9.01
CA GLN A 81 4.72 16.21 -8.04
C GLN A 81 3.62 15.58 -7.20
N ASN A 82 2.64 14.93 -7.85
CA ASN A 82 1.55 14.25 -7.15
C ASN A 82 2.04 13.10 -6.27
N TYR A 83 3.07 12.35 -6.67
CA TYR A 83 3.67 11.35 -5.78
C TYR A 83 4.36 11.95 -4.56
N ASP A 84 4.96 13.14 -4.67
CA ASP A 84 5.53 13.86 -3.52
C ASP A 84 4.44 14.40 -2.58
N ASP A 85 3.35 14.91 -3.15
CA ASP A 85 2.19 15.38 -2.40
C ASP A 85 1.50 14.20 -1.67
N ALA A 86 1.31 13.07 -2.36
CA ALA A 86 0.77 11.86 -1.77
C ALA A 86 1.63 11.35 -0.61
N VAL A 87 2.96 11.33 -0.74
CA VAL A 87 3.86 10.97 0.36
C VAL A 87 3.68 11.92 1.54
N THR A 88 3.60 13.22 1.29
CA THR A 88 3.38 14.25 2.32
C THR A 88 2.05 14.02 3.06
N ASP A 89 0.98 13.67 2.34
CA ASP A 89 -0.32 13.40 2.94
C ASP A 89 -0.39 12.05 3.67
N LEU A 90 0.37 11.04 3.23
CA LEU A 90 0.53 9.79 3.96
C LEU A 90 1.30 10.00 5.28
N GLU A 91 2.33 10.86 5.28
CA GLU A 91 3.05 11.25 6.50
C GLU A 91 2.13 11.98 7.49
N LYS A 92 1.31 12.93 7.01
CA LYS A 92 0.27 13.57 7.83
C LYS A 92 -0.74 12.55 8.35
N SER A 93 -1.14 11.58 7.53
CA SER A 93 -2.07 10.52 7.92
C SER A 93 -1.54 9.73 9.12
N LEU A 94 -0.25 9.37 9.15
CA LEU A 94 0.38 8.72 10.31
C LEU A 94 0.36 9.60 11.57
N GLN A 95 0.59 10.91 11.41
CA GLN A 95 0.50 11.87 12.53
C GLN A 95 -0.92 11.94 13.08
N TYR A 96 -1.92 12.09 12.21
CA TYR A 96 -3.33 12.16 12.60
C TYR A 96 -3.85 10.86 13.20
N LEU A 97 -3.36 9.71 12.74
CA LEU A 97 -3.61 8.41 13.37
C LEU A 97 -3.09 8.40 14.81
N THR A 98 -1.87 8.90 15.05
CA THR A 98 -1.23 8.92 16.36
C THR A 98 -1.99 9.80 17.37
N ILE A 99 -2.51 10.95 16.92
CA ILE A 99 -3.29 11.87 17.77
C ILE A 99 -4.80 11.61 17.76
N ASN A 100 -5.23 10.52 17.10
CA ASN A 100 -6.64 10.12 16.94
C ASN A 100 -7.55 11.18 16.29
N ASP A 101 -7.00 12.00 15.39
CA ASP A 101 -7.76 12.97 14.58
C ASP A 101 -8.26 12.29 13.29
N LYS A 102 -9.38 11.58 13.40
CA LYS A 102 -9.92 10.79 12.28
C LYS A 102 -10.42 11.63 11.10
N PRO A 103 -11.10 12.78 11.29
CA PRO A 103 -11.48 13.63 10.16
C PRO A 103 -10.26 14.03 9.33
N SER A 104 -9.19 14.53 9.97
CA SER A 104 -7.98 14.96 9.27
C SER A 104 -7.24 13.78 8.63
N LEU A 105 -7.16 12.64 9.32
CA LEU A 105 -6.64 11.38 8.77
C LEU A 105 -7.35 10.99 7.47
N LYS A 106 -8.69 10.98 7.46
CA LYS A 106 -9.46 10.61 6.26
C LYS A 106 -9.31 11.62 5.13
N ILE A 107 -9.19 12.91 5.46
CA ILE A 107 -8.94 13.97 4.47
C ILE A 107 -7.58 13.73 3.80
N SER A 108 -6.51 13.53 4.58
CA SER A 108 -5.18 13.26 4.03
C SER A 108 -5.10 11.97 3.23
N LEU A 109 -5.75 10.88 3.68
CA LEU A 109 -5.83 9.65 2.87
C LEU A 109 -6.59 9.84 1.56
N SER A 110 -7.64 10.68 1.56
CA SER A 110 -8.41 10.99 0.34
C SER A 110 -7.63 11.89 -0.61
N ALA A 111 -6.78 12.77 -0.07
CA ALA A 111 -5.87 13.61 -0.86
C ALA A 111 -4.83 12.73 -1.59
N ALA A 112 -4.14 11.84 -0.87
CA ALA A 112 -3.21 10.89 -1.49
C ALA A 112 -3.87 10.04 -2.59
N LEU A 113 -5.11 9.58 -2.39
CA LEU A 113 -5.88 8.89 -3.43
C LEU A 113 -6.10 9.75 -4.68
N THR A 114 -6.40 11.04 -4.48
CA THR A 114 -6.66 12.01 -5.56
C THR A 114 -5.39 12.35 -6.34
N ASP A 115 -4.25 12.37 -5.67
CA ASP A 115 -2.95 12.63 -6.32
C ASP A 115 -2.62 11.56 -7.37
N TYR A 116 -2.90 10.29 -7.07
CA TYR A 116 -2.78 9.19 -8.04
C TYR A 116 -3.73 9.42 -9.25
N VAL A 117 -5.01 9.70 -8.99
CA VAL A 117 -5.98 10.03 -10.06
C VAL A 117 -5.47 11.18 -10.94
N THR A 118 -4.89 12.20 -10.33
CA THR A 118 -4.35 13.37 -11.05
C THR A 118 -3.15 13.00 -11.94
N CYS A 119 -2.31 12.05 -11.51
CA CYS A 119 -1.25 11.49 -12.37
C CYS A 119 -1.84 10.73 -13.57
N ASP A 120 -2.80 9.83 -13.34
CA ASP A 120 -3.50 9.08 -14.38
C ASP A 120 -4.14 10.05 -15.41
N ASP A 121 -4.82 11.10 -14.93
CA ASP A 121 -5.46 12.11 -15.77
C ASP A 121 -4.43 12.87 -16.62
N ALA A 122 -3.31 13.32 -16.04
CA ALA A 122 -2.26 14.02 -16.76
C ALA A 122 -1.64 13.17 -17.88
N VAL A 123 -1.46 11.87 -17.64
CA VAL A 123 -0.98 10.91 -18.65
C VAL A 123 -2.00 10.72 -19.78
N MET A 124 -3.28 10.61 -19.43
CA MET A 124 -4.36 10.44 -20.41
C MET A 124 -4.52 11.68 -21.28
N GLU A 125 -4.48 12.87 -20.68
CA GLU A 125 -4.57 14.16 -21.37
C GLU A 125 -3.37 14.43 -22.29
N SER A 126 -2.18 13.88 -21.98
CA SER A 126 -1.00 14.04 -22.84
C SER A 126 -1.02 13.16 -24.08
N GLY A 127 -1.87 12.13 -24.11
CA GLY A 127 -1.92 11.13 -25.18
C GLY A 127 -0.78 10.11 -25.13
N ASP A 128 -0.03 10.04 -24.02
CA ASP A 128 1.13 9.16 -23.88
C ASP A 128 0.85 7.87 -23.10
N SER A 129 -0.40 7.58 -22.75
CA SER A 129 -0.81 6.39 -21.99
C SER A 129 -0.20 5.07 -22.49
N LYS A 130 -0.04 4.89 -23.80
CA LYS A 130 0.60 3.69 -24.37
C LYS A 130 2.10 3.58 -24.05
N LYS A 131 2.80 4.69 -23.88
CA LYS A 131 4.24 4.72 -23.58
C LYS A 131 4.52 4.47 -22.10
N VAL A 132 3.57 4.81 -21.23
CA VAL A 132 3.73 4.75 -19.76
C VAL A 132 2.70 3.83 -19.11
N GLY A 133 2.17 2.84 -19.86
CA GLY A 133 1.08 1.97 -19.39
C GLY A 133 1.41 1.18 -18.11
N ASP A 134 2.68 0.83 -17.91
CA ASP A 134 3.13 0.18 -16.67
C ASP A 134 2.99 1.12 -15.47
N LEU A 135 3.29 2.41 -15.63
CA LEU A 135 3.09 3.42 -14.58
C LEU A 135 1.62 3.57 -14.23
N MET A 136 0.74 3.64 -15.22
CA MET A 136 -0.71 3.70 -14.99
C MET A 136 -1.22 2.46 -14.25
N SER A 137 -0.66 1.29 -14.55
CA SER A 137 -1.02 0.04 -13.85
C SER A 137 -0.57 0.06 -12.39
N ILE A 138 0.61 0.63 -12.11
CA ILE A 138 1.09 0.88 -10.74
C ILE A 138 0.14 1.85 -10.03
N ASP A 139 -0.24 2.94 -10.69
CA ASP A 139 -1.08 3.99 -10.12
C ASP A 139 -2.47 3.47 -9.72
N VAL A 140 -3.07 2.60 -10.54
CA VAL A 140 -4.28 1.83 -10.20
C VAL A 140 -4.12 1.07 -8.88
N VAL A 141 -2.98 0.40 -8.67
CA VAL A 141 -2.71 -0.34 -7.44
C VAL A 141 -2.58 0.61 -6.24
N LEU A 142 -1.89 1.74 -6.40
CA LEU A 142 -1.79 2.76 -5.35
C LEU A 142 -3.16 3.31 -4.95
N ARG A 143 -4.05 3.55 -5.91
CA ARG A 143 -5.44 3.94 -5.64
C ARG A 143 -6.20 2.89 -4.84
N HIS A 144 -6.07 1.61 -5.19
CA HIS A 144 -6.68 0.52 -4.45
C HIS A 144 -6.13 0.41 -3.01
N MET A 145 -4.82 0.62 -2.83
CA MET A 145 -4.19 0.66 -1.51
C MET A 145 -4.70 1.84 -0.67
N ALA A 146 -4.85 3.02 -1.27
CA ALA A 146 -5.39 4.20 -0.58
C ALA A 146 -6.86 4.01 -0.21
N ALA A 147 -7.67 3.40 -1.09
CA ALA A 147 -9.04 3.00 -0.79
C ALA A 147 -9.11 2.01 0.39
N ASN A 148 -8.19 1.04 0.44
CA ASN A 148 -8.07 0.14 1.59
C ASN A 148 -7.69 0.90 2.88
N CYS A 149 -6.81 1.90 2.81
CA CYS A 149 -6.50 2.74 3.97
C CYS A 149 -7.73 3.52 4.45
N LEU A 150 -8.54 4.07 3.55
CA LEU A 150 -9.80 4.73 3.89
C LEU A 150 -10.82 3.77 4.52
N HIS A 151 -10.88 2.53 4.03
CA HIS A 151 -11.69 1.47 4.64
C HIS A 151 -11.24 1.20 6.07
N LEU A 152 -9.95 0.94 6.30
CA LEU A 152 -9.40 0.68 7.63
C LEU A 152 -9.60 1.88 8.57
N ALA A 153 -9.44 3.12 8.09
CA ALA A 153 -9.72 4.33 8.86
C ALA A 153 -11.19 4.44 9.29
N SER A 154 -12.12 3.88 8.51
CA SER A 154 -13.55 3.84 8.88
C SER A 154 -13.86 2.89 10.04
N LEU A 155 -12.95 1.96 10.37
CA LEU A 155 -13.09 1.00 11.46
C LEU A 155 -12.59 1.55 12.81
N LEU A 156 -11.96 2.73 12.83
CA LEU A 156 -11.41 3.34 14.04
C LEU A 156 -12.54 3.82 14.98
N LYS A 157 -12.44 3.48 16.27
CA LYS A 157 -13.42 3.78 17.34
C LYS A 157 -13.29 5.14 17.95
#